data_AF-A0AA84ZQY8-F1
#
_entry.id   AF-A0AA84ZQY8-F1
#
_cell.length_a   1.000
_cell.length_b   1.000
_cell.length_c   1.000
_cell.angle_alpha   90.00
_cell.angle_beta   90.00
_cell.angle_gamma   90.00
#
_symmetry.space_group_name_H-M   'P 1'
#
loop_
_entity.id
_entity.type
_entity.pdbx_description
1 polymer ?
#
loop_
_entity_poly.entity_id
_entity_poly.type
_entity_poly.pdbx_seq_one_letter_code
_entity_poly.pdbx_strand_id
1 'polypeptide(L)'
;MMMYSNIISLQFSIFLLVLCSTIRNVYSITCYVCENCVNVDGNTATQSDCGACIKTGVPKIYVKRQCVTNCSDIATKFPIKDLLSCCTTDLCNDSKQLKPFIIMGLIIYSIWYIFTSI
;
A
#
# COMPACT_ATOMS: atom_id res chain seq x y z
N MET A 1 -6.88 -46.75 -10.21
CA MET A 1 -7.03 -45.34 -10.65
C MET A 1 -7.65 -44.41 -9.58
N MET A 2 -7.80 -44.83 -8.31
CA MET A 2 -8.32 -43.96 -7.24
C MET A 2 -7.21 -43.25 -6.44
N MET A 3 -6.01 -43.84 -6.29
CA MET A 3 -4.91 -43.21 -5.56
C MET A 3 -4.38 -41.93 -6.22
N TYR A 4 -4.38 -41.86 -7.56
CA TYR A 4 -3.88 -40.69 -8.29
C TYR A 4 -4.76 -39.44 -8.11
N SER A 5 -6.07 -39.63 -7.96
CA SER A 5 -7.04 -38.55 -7.76
C SER A 5 -6.91 -37.89 -6.38
N ASN A 6 -6.60 -38.68 -5.34
CA ASN A 6 -6.40 -38.16 -3.98
C ASN A 6 -5.11 -37.32 -3.84
N ILE A 7 -4.05 -37.70 -4.56
CA ILE A 7 -2.77 -36.97 -4.54
C ILE A 7 -2.91 -35.59 -5.21
N ILE A 8 -3.63 -35.52 -6.33
CA ILE A 8 -3.88 -34.25 -7.05
C ILE A 8 -4.74 -33.30 -6.18
N SER A 9 -5.76 -33.83 -5.51
CA SER A 9 -6.62 -33.05 -4.60
C SER A 9 -5.84 -32.43 -3.42
N LEU A 10 -4.91 -33.21 -2.83
CA LEU A 10 -4.06 -32.75 -1.74
C LEU A 10 -3.11 -31.63 -2.19
N GLN A 11 -2.48 -31.78 -3.36
CA GLN A 11 -1.58 -30.77 -3.93
C GLN A 11 -2.31 -29.46 -4.25
N PHE A 12 -3.53 -29.55 -4.79
CA PHE A 12 -4.36 -28.37 -5.08
C PHE A 12 -4.76 -27.62 -3.79
N SER A 13 -5.08 -28.36 -2.73
CA SER A 13 -5.43 -27.78 -1.43
C SER A 13 -4.25 -27.06 -0.77
N ILE A 14 -3.05 -27.63 -0.83
CA ILE A 14 -1.83 -27.00 -0.32
C ILE A 14 -1.51 -25.74 -1.13
N PHE A 15 -1.64 -25.80 -2.46
CA PHE A 15 -1.41 -24.64 -3.33
C PHE A 15 -2.39 -23.48 -3.02
N LEU A 16 -3.67 -23.79 -2.80
CA LEU A 16 -4.67 -22.80 -2.38
C LEU A 16 -4.38 -22.21 -1.00
N LEU A 17 -3.90 -23.01 -0.04
CA LEU A 17 -3.51 -22.53 1.28
C LEU A 17 -2.29 -21.60 1.20
N VAL A 18 -1.29 -21.94 0.40
CA VAL A 18 -0.10 -21.09 0.17
C VAL A 18 -0.51 -19.78 -0.51
N LEU A 19 -1.35 -19.82 -1.56
CA LEU A 19 -1.91 -18.63 -2.20
C LEU A 19 -2.73 -17.76 -1.23
N CYS A 20 -3.59 -18.36 -0.42
CA CYS A 20 -4.39 -17.61 0.55
C CYS A 20 -3.51 -16.95 1.63
N SER A 21 -2.43 -17.63 2.03
CA SER A 21 -1.44 -17.14 2.98
C SER A 21 -0.59 -16.00 2.40
N THR A 22 -0.20 -16.09 1.13
CA THR A 22 0.52 -15.01 0.46
C THR A 22 -0.39 -13.81 0.18
N ILE A 23 -1.65 -14.01 -0.19
CA ILE A 23 -2.63 -12.92 -0.35
C ILE A 23 -2.84 -12.18 0.97
N ARG A 24 -2.87 -12.86 2.13
CA ARG A 24 -2.96 -12.18 3.44
C ARG A 24 -1.72 -11.35 3.78
N ASN A 25 -0.54 -11.78 3.34
CA ASN A 25 0.74 -11.11 3.63
C ASN A 25 1.06 -9.94 2.66
N VAL A 26 0.42 -9.91 1.47
CA VAL A 26 0.64 -8.88 0.45
C VAL A 26 0.01 -7.52 0.80
N TYR A 27 -0.80 -7.43 1.86
CA TYR A 27 -1.49 -6.18 2.25
C TYR A 27 -1.08 -5.63 3.61
N SER A 28 0.05 -6.07 4.18
CA SER A 28 0.63 -5.43 5.37
C SER A 28 1.59 -4.33 4.91
N ILE A 29 1.16 -3.07 4.98
CA ILE A 29 2.04 -1.91 4.79
C ILE A 29 2.31 -1.21 6.12
N THR A 30 3.40 -0.47 6.19
CA THR A 30 3.77 0.37 7.33
C THR A 30 3.36 1.81 7.06
N CYS A 31 2.70 2.47 8.01
CA CYS A 31 2.26 3.85 7.89
C CYS A 31 2.87 4.73 8.98
N TYR A 32 3.08 6.02 8.70
CA TYR A 32 3.28 6.99 9.78
C TYR A 32 1.97 7.18 10.54
N VAL A 33 2.04 7.25 11.86
CA VAL A 33 0.89 7.48 12.74
C VAL A 33 1.22 8.60 13.71
N CYS A 34 0.44 9.66 13.64
CA CYS A 34 0.63 10.82 14.51
C CYS A 34 -0.59 11.73 14.49
N GLU A 35 -0.74 12.51 15.55
CA GLU A 35 -1.76 13.54 15.70
C GLU A 35 -1.10 14.91 15.71
N ASN A 36 -1.63 15.84 14.92
CA ASN A 36 -1.10 17.19 14.76
C ASN A 36 0.39 17.26 14.33
N CYS A 37 0.75 16.46 13.35
CA CYS A 37 2.10 16.38 12.81
C CYS A 37 2.11 16.95 11.39
N VAL A 38 2.39 18.24 11.19
CA VAL A 38 2.39 18.79 9.82
C VAL A 38 3.41 18.08 8.92
N ASN A 39 4.59 17.81 9.47
CA ASN A 39 5.68 17.10 8.83
C ASN A 39 5.98 15.79 9.56
N VAL A 40 6.60 14.85 8.84
CA VAL A 40 7.20 13.65 9.41
C VAL A 40 8.66 13.94 9.72
N ASP A 41 9.12 13.49 10.89
CA ASP A 41 10.51 13.53 11.35
C ASP A 41 10.98 12.12 11.79
N GLY A 42 12.23 12.00 12.21
CA GLY A 42 12.80 10.73 12.68
C GLY A 42 12.16 10.16 13.95
N ASN A 43 11.33 10.94 14.64
CA ASN A 43 10.65 10.54 15.88
C ASN A 43 9.17 10.23 15.64
N THR A 44 8.68 10.39 14.42
CA THR A 44 7.28 10.13 14.09
C THR A 44 7.02 8.64 14.18
N ALA A 45 6.05 8.25 15.01
CA ALA A 45 5.70 6.86 15.20
C ALA A 45 5.23 6.21 13.90
N THR A 46 5.56 4.94 13.75
CA THR A 46 5.12 4.10 12.63
C THR A 46 4.28 2.94 13.15
N GLN A 47 3.36 2.47 12.32
CA GLN A 47 2.54 1.30 12.59
C GLN A 47 2.61 0.35 11.40
N SER A 48 2.93 -0.92 11.67
CA SER A 48 2.93 -2.01 10.68
C SER A 48 1.54 -2.65 10.54
N ASP A 49 1.41 -3.57 9.59
CA ASP A 49 0.20 -4.38 9.39
C ASP A 49 -1.05 -3.56 9.04
N CYS A 50 -0.85 -2.43 8.36
CA CYS A 50 -1.92 -1.57 7.85
C CYS A 50 -2.39 -2.06 6.48
N GLY A 51 -3.68 -1.87 6.15
CA GLY A 51 -4.18 -2.08 4.79
C GLY A 51 -4.06 -0.84 3.90
N ALA A 52 -4.06 0.36 4.48
CA ALA A 52 -3.80 1.63 3.81
C ALA A 52 -3.29 2.69 4.80
N CYS A 53 -2.58 3.69 4.28
CA CYS A 53 -2.14 4.86 5.03
C CYS A 53 -2.97 6.08 4.64
N ILE A 54 -3.38 6.84 5.64
CA ILE A 54 -4.21 8.03 5.44
C ILE A 54 -3.51 9.27 5.97
N LYS A 55 -3.84 10.39 5.33
CA LYS A 55 -3.46 11.73 5.74
C LYS A 55 -4.70 12.61 5.69
N THR A 56 -5.08 13.15 6.84
CA THR A 56 -6.25 14.02 6.99
C THR A 56 -5.88 15.32 7.71
N GLY A 57 -6.74 16.33 7.62
CA GLY A 57 -6.60 17.63 8.24
C GLY A 57 -6.40 18.77 7.24
N VAL A 58 -5.97 19.91 7.77
CA VAL A 58 -5.75 21.14 7.01
C VAL A 58 -4.25 21.32 6.75
N PRO A 59 -3.81 21.41 5.48
CA PRO A 59 -2.40 21.58 5.14
C PRO A 59 -1.78 22.72 5.92
N LYS A 60 -0.57 22.51 6.44
CA LYS A 60 0.21 23.49 7.21
C LYS A 60 -0.35 23.88 8.58
N ILE A 61 -1.57 23.48 8.94
CA ILE A 61 -2.22 23.84 10.20
C ILE A 61 -2.33 22.62 11.12
N TYR A 62 -2.96 21.56 10.62
CA TYR A 62 -3.21 20.34 11.38
C TYR A 62 -3.17 19.17 10.42
N VAL A 63 -2.32 18.18 10.70
CA VAL A 63 -2.27 16.96 9.91
C VAL A 63 -2.33 15.78 10.87
N LYS A 64 -3.24 14.85 10.59
CA LYS A 64 -3.35 13.57 11.25
C LYS A 64 -2.98 12.48 10.25
N ARG A 65 -2.15 11.53 10.69
CA ARG A 65 -1.74 10.37 9.91
C ARG A 65 -2.15 9.11 10.63
N GLN A 66 -2.74 8.17 9.92
CA GLN A 66 -3.25 6.95 10.53
C GLN A 66 -3.07 5.74 9.62
N CYS A 67 -3.00 4.59 10.29
CA CYS A 67 -3.13 3.26 9.74
C CYS A 67 -4.61 2.89 9.66
N VAL A 68 -5.10 2.42 8.51
CA VAL A 68 -6.48 1.94 8.34
C VAL A 68 -6.50 0.63 7.55
N THR A 69 -7.64 -0.06 7.58
CA THR A 69 -7.88 -1.29 6.82
C THR A 69 -8.05 -1.03 5.32
N ASN A 70 -8.75 0.05 4.95
CA ASN A 70 -8.96 0.42 3.55
C ASN A 70 -9.12 1.96 3.43
N CYS A 71 -9.01 2.49 2.21
CA CYS A 71 -9.26 3.92 1.95
C CYS A 71 -10.75 4.31 2.00
N SER A 72 -11.66 3.34 1.87
CA SER A 72 -13.10 3.56 1.75
C SER A 72 -13.77 3.87 3.09
N ASP A 73 -13.21 3.41 4.21
CA ASP A 73 -13.71 3.58 5.58
C ASP A 73 -13.63 5.04 6.06
N ILE A 74 -12.94 5.91 5.29
CA ILE A 74 -12.70 7.32 5.65
C ILE A 74 -13.89 8.20 5.29
N ALA A 75 -14.56 7.93 4.16
CA ALA A 75 -15.64 8.77 3.64
C ALA A 75 -16.85 8.84 4.60
N THR A 76 -16.99 7.87 5.50
CA THR A 76 -18.05 7.82 6.51
C THR A 76 -17.67 8.47 7.83
N LYS A 77 -16.37 8.63 8.12
CA LYS A 77 -15.86 9.13 9.42
C LYS A 77 -15.29 10.54 9.37
N PHE A 78 -14.91 11.02 8.21
CA PHE A 78 -14.34 12.37 8.03
C PHE A 78 -15.04 13.10 6.88
N PRO A 79 -15.44 14.36 7.04
CA PRO A 79 -15.92 15.15 5.91
C PRO A 79 -14.80 15.22 4.86
N ILE A 80 -15.14 14.91 3.60
CA ILE A 80 -14.20 14.78 2.47
C ILE A 80 -13.29 16.01 2.31
N LYS A 81 -13.71 17.18 2.81
CA LYS A 81 -12.93 18.42 2.84
C LYS A 81 -11.61 18.32 3.62
N ASP A 82 -11.49 17.39 4.55
CA ASP A 82 -10.31 17.20 5.38
C ASP A 82 -9.45 16.00 4.92
N LEU A 83 -9.84 15.28 3.86
CA LEU A 83 -9.04 14.18 3.33
C LEU A 83 -7.97 14.72 2.37
N LEU A 84 -6.69 14.57 2.75
CA LEU A 84 -5.57 15.03 1.94
C LEU A 84 -5.07 13.94 0.98
N SER A 85 -4.91 12.72 1.48
CA SER A 85 -4.47 11.59 0.66
C SER A 85 -4.74 10.25 1.33
N CYS A 86 -4.93 9.22 0.50
CA CYS A 86 -4.88 7.82 0.89
C CYS A 86 -3.98 7.05 -0.08
N CYS A 87 -3.20 6.10 0.43
CA CYS A 87 -2.25 5.34 -0.36
C CYS A 87 -1.99 3.96 0.27
N THR A 88 -1.49 3.02 -0.53
CA THR A 88 -1.36 1.60 -0.17
C THR A 88 0.08 1.10 -0.32
N THR A 89 1.07 1.96 -0.05
CA THR A 89 2.49 1.59 -0.07
C THR A 89 3.15 1.98 1.25
N ASP A 90 4.29 1.40 1.58
CA ASP A 90 4.99 1.73 2.82
C ASP A 90 5.32 3.22 2.93
N LEU A 91 5.07 3.76 4.12
CA LEU A 91 5.38 5.11 4.56
C LEU A 91 4.83 6.19 3.62
N CYS A 92 3.76 5.87 2.89
CA CYS A 92 3.33 6.67 1.77
C CYS A 92 2.60 7.95 2.15
N ASN A 93 2.13 8.02 3.39
CA ASN A 93 1.50 9.20 3.96
C ASN A 93 2.52 10.24 4.44
N ASP A 94 3.79 10.16 4.02
CA ASP A 94 4.76 11.23 4.22
C ASP A 94 4.32 12.53 3.51
N SER A 95 4.61 13.64 4.19
CA SER A 95 4.65 15.00 3.65
C SER A 95 5.50 15.17 2.39
N LYS A 96 6.52 14.34 2.16
CA LYS A 96 7.55 14.54 1.12
C LYS A 96 7.44 13.66 -0.12
N GLN A 97 6.30 13.05 -0.42
CA GLN A 97 6.20 12.25 -1.65
C GLN A 97 6.41 13.11 -2.92
N LEU A 98 7.64 13.12 -3.43
CA LEU A 98 7.87 13.16 -4.86
C LEU A 98 7.25 11.89 -5.44
N LYS A 99 6.36 12.07 -6.42
CA LYS A 99 5.65 10.99 -7.12
C LYS A 99 6.64 9.85 -7.45
N PRO A 100 6.35 8.60 -7.04
CA PRO A 100 7.25 7.49 -7.31
C PRO A 100 7.34 7.26 -8.83
N PHE A 101 8.55 7.42 -9.37
CA PHE A 101 9.30 6.60 -10.35
C PHE A 101 8.58 5.78 -11.45
N ILE A 102 7.27 5.90 -11.69
CA ILE A 102 6.57 5.28 -12.83
C ILE A 102 7.08 5.86 -14.15
N ILE A 103 7.56 7.11 -14.14
CA ILE A 103 8.16 7.76 -15.31
C ILE A 103 9.51 7.09 -15.68
N MET A 104 10.32 6.68 -14.71
CA MET A 104 11.63 6.06 -14.99
C MET A 104 11.51 4.65 -15.58
N GLY A 105 10.56 3.85 -15.09
CA GLY A 105 10.29 2.53 -15.67
C GLY A 105 9.81 2.60 -17.12
N LEU A 106 8.94 3.58 -17.44
CA LEU A 106 8.46 3.82 -18.80
C LEU A 106 9.56 4.34 -19.73
N ILE A 107 10.48 5.17 -19.24
CA ILE A 107 11.63 5.66 -20.00
C ILE A 107 12.59 4.50 -20.35
N ILE A 108 12.89 3.62 -19.39
CA ILE A 108 13.78 2.47 -19.64
C ILE A 108 13.15 1.50 -20.66
N TYR A 109 11.85 1.21 -20.54
CA TYR A 109 11.14 0.33 -21.47
C TYR A 109 11.07 0.91 -22.89
N SER A 110 10.83 2.22 -23.02
CA SER A 110 10.77 2.89 -24.32
C SER A 110 12.15 2.99 -25.00
N ILE A 111 13.23 3.21 -24.23
CA ILE A 111 14.60 3.15 -24.77
C ILE A 111 14.95 1.73 -25.24
N TRP A 112 14.66 0.71 -24.44
CA TRP A 112 14.92 -0.68 -24.82
C TRP A 112 14.18 -1.06 -26.12
N TYR A 113 12.89 -0.72 -26.22
CA TYR A 113 12.07 -1.00 -27.42
C TYR A 113 12.66 -0.38 -28.70
N ILE A 114 13.18 0.85 -28.63
CA ILE A 114 13.81 1.53 -29.77
C ILE A 114 15.10 0.82 -30.19
N PHE A 115 15.94 0.42 -29.24
CA PHE A 115 17.22 -0.24 -29.54
C PHE A 115 17.05 -1.69 -30.04
N THR A 116 15.97 -2.38 -29.71
CA THR A 116 15.68 -3.73 -30.20
C THR A 116 14.86 -3.79 -31.50
N SER A 117 14.28 -2.66 -31.94
CA SER A 117 13.46 -2.57 -33.17
C SER A 117 14.19 -1.94 -34.37
N ILE A 118 15.49 -1.67 -34.23
CA ILE A 118 16.43 -1.27 -35.29
C ILE A 118 17.39 -2.43 -35.51
#